data_AF-A0A1F8LUN2-F1
#
_entry.id   AF-A0A1F8LUN2-F1
#
_cell.length_a   1.000
_cell.length_b   1.000
_cell.length_c   1.000
_cell.angle_alpha   90.00
_cell.angle_beta   90.00
_cell.angle_gamma   90.00
#
_symmetry.space_group_name_H-M   'P 1'
#
loop_
_entity.id
_entity.type
_entity.pdbx_description
1 polymer ?
#
loop_
_entity_poly.entity_id
_entity_poly.type
_entity_poly.pdbx_seq_one_letter_code
_entity_poly.pdbx_strand_id
1 'polypeptide(L)'
;MVDKMVPDIKVFGSICLDYEIGGLNIHALENSIQLGAKVVWMPTFSSANSINMMRAQGLPLKGEGFSILDKAGKLVAEMETILSLIQKNNMVLATGHISPQEIFVLVKEAQRIGIKKIVITHPTDKEFMEKVLTIEELQQLAQAGAFIEFTIIGILPNEFGHDPAQLAQVIKTIGPEHCIVSTDLGQPQNPLPVEGMRLFIATLLHHGITPEEIELMVKVNPAGLLDLS
;
A
#
# COMPACT_ATOMS: atom_id res chain seq x y z
N MET A 1 3.53 -17.18 -17.21
CA MET A 1 2.86 -15.97 -16.66
C MET A 1 1.37 -16.15 -16.87
N VAL A 2 0.57 -15.70 -15.91
CA VAL A 2 -0.89 -15.97 -15.84
C VAL A 2 -1.65 -15.40 -17.04
N ASP A 3 -1.21 -14.25 -17.54
CA ASP A 3 -1.67 -13.60 -18.77
C ASP A 3 -1.61 -14.51 -20.02
N LYS A 4 -0.64 -15.43 -20.10
CA LYS A 4 -0.57 -16.43 -21.19
C LYS A 4 -1.64 -17.51 -21.06
N MET A 5 -2.14 -17.77 -19.85
CA MET A 5 -3.18 -18.76 -19.58
C MET A 5 -4.58 -18.16 -19.63
N VAL A 6 -4.71 -16.86 -19.33
CA VAL A 6 -5.98 -16.12 -19.39
C VAL A 6 -5.74 -14.76 -20.10
N PRO A 7 -5.83 -14.71 -21.44
CA PRO A 7 -5.43 -13.54 -22.23
C PRO A 7 -6.18 -12.25 -21.91
N ASP A 8 -7.41 -12.36 -21.40
CA ASP A 8 -8.25 -11.22 -21.03
C ASP A 8 -7.86 -10.59 -19.68
N ILE A 9 -6.94 -11.22 -18.94
CA ILE A 9 -6.45 -10.74 -17.64
C ILE A 9 -5.00 -10.29 -17.76
N LYS A 10 -4.79 -8.99 -17.53
CA LYS A 10 -3.44 -8.43 -17.40
C LYS A 10 -3.00 -8.48 -15.94
N VAL A 11 -1.85 -9.08 -15.69
CA VAL A 11 -1.24 -9.17 -14.35
C VAL A 11 -0.01 -8.27 -14.29
N PHE A 12 0.08 -7.47 -13.24
CA PHE A 12 1.24 -6.63 -12.96
C PHE A 12 2.02 -7.17 -11.78
N GLY A 13 3.32 -7.33 -11.97
CA GLY A 13 4.22 -7.76 -10.90
C GLY A 13 4.47 -6.64 -9.89
N SER A 14 4.88 -7.04 -8.69
CA SER A 14 5.32 -6.14 -7.63
C SER A 14 6.46 -6.76 -6.84
N ILE A 15 7.11 -5.94 -6.03
CA ILE A 15 8.11 -6.39 -5.07
C ILE A 15 7.88 -5.68 -3.73
N CYS A 16 8.00 -6.44 -2.64
CA CYS A 16 8.03 -5.90 -1.29
C CYS A 16 9.45 -5.99 -0.74
N LEU A 17 9.97 -4.90 -0.19
CA LEU A 17 11.35 -4.80 0.30
C LEU A 17 11.50 -5.34 1.74
N ASP A 18 11.00 -6.56 1.97
CA ASP A 18 11.05 -7.26 3.27
C ASP A 18 12.26 -8.22 3.40
N TYR A 19 12.43 -8.81 4.58
CA TYR A 19 13.49 -9.78 4.89
C TYR A 19 13.64 -10.91 3.87
N GLU A 20 12.55 -11.40 3.30
CA GLU A 20 12.51 -12.51 2.35
C GLU A 20 13.36 -12.24 1.11
N ILE A 21 13.53 -10.97 0.74
CA ILE A 21 14.41 -10.54 -0.34
C ILE A 21 15.68 -9.86 0.16
N GLY A 22 15.93 -9.80 1.47
CA GLY A 22 17.06 -9.09 2.08
C GLY A 22 16.79 -7.62 2.44
N GLY A 23 15.53 -7.18 2.48
CA GLY A 23 15.12 -5.84 2.88
C GLY A 23 15.13 -4.83 1.74
N LEU A 24 15.75 -3.68 1.98
CA LEU A 24 16.04 -2.62 1.00
C LEU A 24 17.06 -3.08 -0.07
N ASN A 25 16.81 -4.24 -0.67
CA ASN A 25 17.68 -4.93 -1.61
C ASN A 25 17.53 -4.35 -3.02
N ILE A 26 18.51 -3.54 -3.42
CA ILE A 26 18.59 -2.90 -4.73
C ILE A 26 18.63 -3.93 -5.86
N HIS A 27 19.39 -5.02 -5.71
CA HIS A 27 19.54 -6.03 -6.77
C HIS A 27 18.24 -6.81 -7.03
N ALA A 28 17.49 -7.11 -5.97
CA ALA A 28 16.17 -7.72 -6.11
C ALA A 28 15.20 -6.77 -6.82
N LEU A 29 15.23 -5.47 -6.50
CA LEU A 29 14.44 -4.46 -7.18
C LEU A 29 14.81 -4.33 -8.66
N GLU A 30 16.10 -4.23 -9.00
CA GLU A 30 16.57 -4.18 -10.40
C GLU A 30 16.09 -5.38 -11.22
N ASN A 31 16.17 -6.59 -10.66
CA ASN A 31 15.70 -7.79 -11.32
C ASN A 31 14.17 -7.79 -11.49
N SER A 32 13.42 -7.38 -10.46
CA SER A 32 11.95 -7.25 -10.55
C SER A 32 11.52 -6.24 -11.61
N ILE A 33 12.25 -5.14 -11.75
CA ILE A 33 12.04 -4.16 -12.83
C ILE A 33 12.23 -4.82 -14.20
N GLN A 34 13.30 -5.59 -14.40
CA GLN A 34 13.54 -6.31 -15.65
C GLN A 34 12.45 -7.35 -15.96
N LEU A 35 11.84 -7.92 -14.93
CA LEU A 35 10.70 -8.83 -15.04
C LEU A 35 9.35 -8.12 -15.25
N GLY A 36 9.32 -6.79 -15.26
CA GLY A 36 8.13 -5.98 -15.55
C GLY A 36 7.30 -5.63 -14.33
N ALA A 37 7.86 -5.67 -13.12
CA ALA A 37 7.19 -5.16 -11.93
C ALA A 37 6.80 -3.69 -12.09
N LYS A 38 5.64 -3.32 -11.52
CA LYS A 38 5.10 -1.94 -11.56
C LYS A 38 4.97 -1.30 -10.19
N VAL A 39 4.97 -2.08 -9.12
CA VAL A 39 4.78 -1.59 -7.74
C VAL A 39 5.96 -2.01 -6.88
N VAL A 40 6.47 -1.09 -6.08
CA VAL A 40 7.50 -1.33 -5.07
C VAL A 40 6.93 -0.93 -3.72
N TRP A 41 6.76 -1.91 -2.84
CA TRP A 41 6.45 -1.68 -1.44
C TRP A 41 7.74 -1.52 -0.64
N MET A 42 7.81 -0.46 0.16
CA MET A 42 8.72 -0.39 1.29
C MET A 42 8.39 -1.53 2.28
N PRO A 43 9.26 -1.81 3.29
CA PRO A 43 9.03 -2.93 4.20
C PRO A 43 7.61 -2.98 4.76
N THR A 44 7.00 -4.16 4.73
CA THR A 44 5.68 -4.43 5.32
C THR A 44 5.88 -5.15 6.64
N PHE A 45 5.84 -6.47 6.67
CA PHE A 45 5.96 -7.26 7.89
C PHE A 45 7.30 -7.07 8.61
N SER A 46 8.38 -6.83 7.85
CA SER A 46 9.70 -6.58 8.42
C SER A 46 10.00 -5.09 8.57
N SER A 47 9.03 -4.19 8.46
CA SER A 47 9.19 -2.80 8.91
C SER A 47 9.45 -2.75 10.41
N ALA A 48 10.34 -1.86 10.85
CA ALA A 48 10.57 -1.60 12.28
C ALA A 48 9.28 -1.18 13.02
N ASN A 49 8.33 -0.55 12.31
CA ASN A 49 7.03 -0.15 12.83
C ASN A 49 5.97 -1.28 12.84
N SER A 50 6.22 -2.42 12.19
CA SER A 50 5.25 -3.52 12.04
C SER A 50 5.70 -4.82 12.68
N ILE A 51 7.00 -5.08 12.73
CA ILE A 51 7.57 -6.40 13.05
C ILE A 51 7.09 -6.98 14.39
N ASN A 52 6.91 -6.15 15.42
CA ASN A 52 6.42 -6.64 16.72
C ASN A 52 4.93 -6.95 16.70
N MET A 53 4.14 -6.20 15.92
CA MET A 53 2.72 -6.54 15.68
C MET A 53 2.63 -7.88 14.96
N MET A 54 3.47 -8.11 13.95
CA MET A 54 3.46 -9.37 13.20
C MET A 54 3.88 -10.56 14.05
N ARG A 55 4.83 -10.36 14.97
CA ARG A 55 5.19 -11.38 15.98
C ARG A 55 4.03 -11.69 16.92
N ALA A 56 3.32 -10.66 17.37
CA ALA A 56 2.15 -10.84 18.24
C ALA A 56 1.03 -11.63 17.54
N GLN A 57 0.95 -11.53 16.21
CA GLN A 57 0.07 -12.34 15.36
C GLN A 57 0.64 -13.73 15.00
N GLY A 58 1.82 -14.09 15.51
CA GLY A 58 2.41 -15.42 15.38
C GLY A 58 3.40 -15.60 14.23
N LEU A 59 3.78 -14.55 13.51
CA LEU A 59 4.80 -14.66 12.46
C LEU A 59 6.21 -14.80 13.08
N PRO A 60 7.02 -15.79 12.66
CA PRO A 60 8.32 -16.08 13.27
C PRO A 60 9.44 -15.15 12.76
N LEU A 61 9.21 -13.83 12.77
CA LEU A 61 10.15 -12.82 12.27
C LEU A 61 11.29 -12.56 13.27
N LYS A 62 12.53 -12.49 12.79
CA LYS A 62 13.75 -12.23 13.59
C LYS A 62 14.35 -10.87 13.28
N GLY A 63 15.03 -10.23 14.24
CA GLY A 63 15.68 -8.92 14.06
C GLY A 63 14.83 -7.73 14.52
N GLU A 64 15.24 -6.50 14.22
CA GLU A 64 14.55 -5.28 14.71
C GLU A 64 13.64 -4.63 13.65
N GLY A 65 13.46 -5.28 12.51
CA GLY A 65 12.85 -4.69 11.32
C GLY A 65 13.81 -3.75 10.57
N PHE A 66 13.35 -3.26 9.42
CA PHE A 66 13.98 -2.23 8.62
C PHE A 66 13.32 -0.89 8.93
N SER A 67 14.14 0.10 9.25
CA SER A 67 13.74 1.49 9.09
C SER A 67 14.36 2.03 7.81
N ILE A 68 13.62 2.86 7.10
CA ILE A 68 14.15 3.60 5.95
C ILE A 68 14.90 4.87 6.39
N LEU A 69 14.92 5.18 7.68
CA LEU A 69 15.63 6.33 8.25
C LEU A 69 16.84 5.90 9.10
N ASP A 70 17.88 6.71 9.05
CA ASP A 70 19.00 6.65 9.96
C ASP A 70 18.68 7.28 11.32
N LYS A 71 19.64 7.23 12.24
CA LYS A 71 19.51 7.81 13.59
C LYS A 71 19.33 9.33 13.61
N ALA A 72 19.61 10.01 12.50
CA ALA A 72 19.41 11.46 12.34
C ALA A 72 18.06 11.79 11.68
N GLY A 73 17.23 10.78 11.36
CA GLY A 73 15.95 10.96 10.71
C GLY A 73 16.06 11.26 9.21
N LYS A 74 17.18 10.91 8.57
CA LYS A 74 17.38 11.01 7.12
C LYS A 74 17.24 9.65 6.47
N LEU A 75 16.85 9.62 5.18
CA LEU A 75 16.82 8.37 4.43
C LEU A 75 18.19 7.67 4.45
N VAL A 76 18.18 6.36 4.66
CA VAL A 76 19.39 5.53 4.55
C VAL A 76 19.92 5.51 3.11
N ALA A 77 21.19 5.17 2.93
CA ALA A 77 21.87 5.30 1.63
C ALA A 77 21.20 4.49 0.51
N GLU A 78 20.67 3.32 0.84
CA GLU A 78 19.98 2.43 -0.10
C GLU A 78 18.76 3.11 -0.74
N MET A 79 18.08 3.98 0.02
CA MET A 79 16.86 4.66 -0.43
C MET A 79 17.11 5.62 -1.58
N GLU A 80 18.29 6.24 -1.69
CA GLU A 80 18.63 7.10 -2.82
C GLU A 80 18.58 6.31 -4.14
N THR A 81 19.16 5.11 -4.14
CA THR A 81 19.18 4.24 -5.32
C THR A 81 17.80 3.66 -5.61
N ILE A 82 17.09 3.20 -4.58
CA ILE A 82 15.72 2.67 -4.71
C ILE A 82 14.78 3.71 -5.32
N LEU A 83 14.77 4.93 -4.78
CA LEU A 83 13.92 6.00 -5.30
C LEU A 83 14.32 6.42 -6.71
N SER A 84 15.62 6.44 -7.04
CA SER A 84 16.08 6.67 -8.41
C SER A 84 15.58 5.60 -9.38
N LEU A 85 15.60 4.33 -8.98
CA LEU A 85 15.10 3.22 -9.81
C LEU A 85 13.59 3.31 -10.02
N ILE A 86 12.82 3.59 -8.96
CA ILE A 86 11.37 3.79 -9.03
C ILE A 86 11.03 4.94 -9.98
N GLN A 87 11.71 6.07 -9.83
CA GLN A 87 11.51 7.26 -10.66
C GLN A 87 11.81 7.01 -12.13
N LYS A 88 13.00 6.44 -12.44
CA LYS A 88 13.43 6.15 -13.82
C LYS A 88 12.50 5.17 -14.54
N ASN A 89 11.88 4.26 -13.80
CA ASN A 89 11.02 3.22 -14.36
C ASN A 89 9.51 3.52 -14.21
N ASN A 90 9.15 4.73 -13.75
CA ASN A 90 7.76 5.17 -13.56
C ASN A 90 6.91 4.16 -12.74
N MET A 91 7.52 3.60 -11.68
CA MET A 91 6.86 2.63 -10.81
C MET A 91 6.00 3.32 -9.76
N VAL A 92 5.03 2.58 -9.22
CA VAL A 92 4.26 2.97 -8.04
C VAL A 92 5.11 2.73 -6.79
N LEU A 93 5.31 3.78 -6.00
CA LEU A 93 5.93 3.73 -4.67
C LEU A 93 4.83 3.51 -3.64
N ALA A 94 4.83 2.36 -2.97
CA ALA A 94 3.91 2.05 -1.89
C ALA A 94 4.64 2.04 -0.53
N THR A 95 4.03 2.62 0.49
CA THR A 95 4.69 2.85 1.79
C THR A 95 4.91 1.58 2.61
N GLY A 96 4.18 0.50 2.32
CA GLY A 96 4.15 -0.63 3.24
C GLY A 96 3.75 -0.17 4.64
N HIS A 97 4.37 -0.76 5.67
CA HIS A 97 4.00 -0.53 7.06
C HIS A 97 5.03 0.32 7.82
N ILE A 98 5.79 1.17 7.12
CA ILE A 98 6.74 2.11 7.74
C ILE A 98 5.98 3.15 8.60
N SER A 99 6.66 3.75 9.57
CA SER A 99 6.02 4.68 10.51
C SER A 99 5.57 6.00 9.86
N PRO A 100 4.62 6.74 10.47
CA PRO A 100 4.19 8.05 9.98
C PRO A 100 5.36 9.02 9.66
N GLN A 101 6.37 9.07 10.53
CA GLN A 101 7.56 9.90 10.31
C GLN A 101 8.30 9.49 9.02
N GLU A 102 8.48 8.19 8.82
CA GLU A 102 9.10 7.64 7.62
C GLU A 102 8.30 7.95 6.37
N ILE A 103 6.97 7.83 6.43
CA ILE A 103 6.05 8.16 5.33
C ILE A 103 6.22 9.62 4.91
N PHE A 104 6.17 10.58 5.85
CA PHE A 104 6.30 11.99 5.49
C PHE A 104 7.67 12.33 4.88
N VAL A 105 8.75 11.75 5.39
CA VAL A 105 10.10 11.92 4.80
C VAL A 105 10.16 11.31 3.40
N LEU A 106 9.63 10.11 3.24
CA LEU A 106 9.59 9.38 1.96
C LEU A 106 8.79 10.14 0.90
N VAL A 107 7.57 10.57 1.22
CA VAL A 107 6.69 11.30 0.29
C VAL A 107 7.32 12.61 -0.14
N LYS A 108 7.88 13.37 0.81
CA LYS A 108 8.59 14.62 0.51
C LYS A 108 9.76 14.39 -0.45
N GLU A 109 10.56 13.36 -0.22
CA GLU A 109 11.70 13.06 -1.10
C GLU A 109 11.23 12.55 -2.48
N ALA A 110 10.23 11.67 -2.50
CA ALA A 110 9.63 11.15 -3.72
C ALA A 110 9.12 12.30 -4.62
N GLN A 111 8.41 13.27 -4.05
CA GLN A 111 7.99 14.49 -4.75
C GLN A 111 9.18 15.32 -5.24
N ARG A 112 10.20 15.53 -4.39
CA ARG A 112 11.40 16.32 -4.72
C ARG A 112 12.10 15.79 -5.97
N ILE A 113 12.15 14.47 -6.15
CA ILE A 113 12.80 13.83 -7.30
C ILE A 113 11.84 13.52 -8.47
N GLY A 114 10.55 13.82 -8.31
CA GLY A 114 9.54 13.70 -9.36
C GLY A 114 8.84 12.35 -9.48
N ILE A 115 8.83 11.52 -8.43
CA ILE A 115 7.92 10.37 -8.35
C ILE A 115 6.50 10.88 -8.14
N LYS A 116 5.59 10.48 -9.03
CA LYS A 116 4.18 10.94 -9.02
C LYS A 116 3.19 9.88 -8.53
N LYS A 117 3.59 8.61 -8.51
CA LYS A 117 2.73 7.48 -8.20
C LYS A 117 3.06 6.99 -6.80
N ILE A 118 2.33 7.48 -5.82
CA ILE A 118 2.56 7.19 -4.41
C ILE A 118 1.29 6.60 -3.82
N VAL A 119 1.41 5.49 -3.10
CA VAL A 119 0.31 4.83 -2.38
C VAL A 119 0.68 4.75 -0.91
N ILE A 120 -0.18 5.26 -0.04
CA ILE A 120 -0.15 5.02 1.40
C ILE A 120 -0.89 3.71 1.64
N THR A 121 -0.14 2.68 1.98
CA THR A 121 -0.62 1.29 2.08
C THR A 121 -1.53 1.12 3.30
N HIS A 122 -2.80 0.81 3.02
CA HIS A 122 -3.92 0.57 3.95
C HIS A 122 -3.76 1.13 5.39
N PRO A 123 -3.64 2.46 5.54
CA PRO A 123 -3.22 3.08 6.81
C PRO A 123 -4.26 2.99 7.93
N THR A 124 -5.48 2.52 7.62
CA THR A 124 -6.54 2.28 8.60
C THR A 124 -6.46 0.92 9.28
N ASP A 125 -5.62 0.00 8.78
CA ASP A 125 -5.45 -1.35 9.31
C ASP A 125 -4.41 -1.32 10.45
N LYS A 126 -4.82 -0.73 11.58
CA LYS A 126 -3.94 -0.38 12.71
C LYS A 126 -3.29 -1.59 13.37
N GLU A 127 -3.86 -2.77 13.19
CA GLU A 127 -3.39 -4.04 13.73
C GLU A 127 -2.05 -4.49 13.13
N PHE A 128 -1.65 -3.90 11.99
CA PHE A 128 -0.37 -4.17 11.37
C PHE A 128 0.76 -3.24 11.83
N MET A 129 0.48 -2.16 12.57
CA MET A 129 1.43 -1.06 12.80
C MET A 129 1.41 -0.56 14.25
N GLU A 130 2.59 -0.34 14.84
CA GLU A 130 2.72 0.25 16.17
C GLU A 130 2.31 1.73 16.20
N LYS A 131 2.71 2.49 15.17
CA LYS A 131 2.34 3.88 14.98
C LYS A 131 1.53 4.02 13.70
N VAL A 132 0.45 4.78 13.80
CA VAL A 132 -0.55 4.94 12.74
C VAL A 132 -0.75 6.42 12.42
N LEU A 133 -1.13 6.71 11.19
CA LEU A 133 -1.45 8.07 10.74
C LEU A 133 -2.78 8.56 11.33
N THR A 134 -2.87 9.85 11.63
CA THR A 134 -4.17 10.48 11.91
C THR A 134 -4.92 10.79 10.62
N ILE A 135 -6.23 11.06 10.71
CA ILE A 135 -7.04 11.44 9.54
C ILE A 135 -6.52 12.74 8.91
N GLU A 136 -6.08 13.70 9.74
CA GLU A 136 -5.50 14.96 9.27
C GLU A 136 -4.18 14.74 8.52
N GLU A 137 -3.36 13.79 8.97
CA GLU A 137 -2.13 13.39 8.27
C GLU A 137 -2.44 12.70 6.94
N LEU A 138 -3.48 11.85 6.89
CA LEU A 138 -3.94 11.24 5.64
C LEU A 138 -4.42 12.28 4.63
N GLN A 139 -5.17 13.30 5.07
CA GLN A 139 -5.57 14.42 4.22
C GLN A 139 -4.36 15.21 3.70
N GLN A 140 -3.33 15.42 4.52
CA GLN A 140 -2.10 16.09 4.08
C GLN A 140 -1.37 15.27 3.01
N LEU A 141 -1.28 13.95 3.18
CA LEU A 141 -0.64 13.06 2.20
C LEU A 141 -1.46 12.97 0.90
N ALA A 142 -2.78 12.94 0.99
CA ALA A 142 -3.69 13.00 -0.15
C ALA A 142 -3.52 14.31 -0.95
N GLN A 143 -3.47 15.46 -0.26
CA GLN A 143 -3.20 16.77 -0.86
C GLN A 143 -1.80 16.87 -1.48
N ALA A 144 -0.84 16.11 -0.96
CA ALA A 144 0.48 15.93 -1.54
C ALA A 144 0.47 15.01 -2.80
N GLY A 145 -0.68 14.49 -3.20
CA GLY A 145 -0.85 13.66 -4.40
C GLY A 145 -0.61 12.17 -4.20
N ALA A 146 -0.54 11.70 -2.94
CA ALA A 146 -0.55 10.28 -2.66
C ALA A 146 -1.99 9.72 -2.71
N PHE A 147 -2.13 8.48 -3.13
CA PHE A 147 -3.37 7.73 -3.00
C PHE A 147 -3.42 7.01 -1.66
N ILE A 148 -4.56 7.06 -0.98
CA ILE A 148 -4.80 6.34 0.27
C ILE A 148 -5.50 5.03 -0.06
N GLU A 149 -4.88 3.91 0.28
CA GLU A 149 -5.45 2.58 0.05
C GLU A 149 -6.41 2.19 1.17
N PHE A 150 -7.52 1.55 0.81
CA PHE A 150 -8.45 0.91 1.74
C PHE A 150 -8.68 -0.54 1.33
N THR A 151 -8.69 -1.43 2.31
CA THR A 151 -8.74 -2.89 2.13
C THR A 151 -9.98 -3.45 2.83
N ILE A 152 -10.52 -4.55 2.30
CA ILE A 152 -11.64 -5.22 2.96
C ILE A 152 -11.21 -5.95 4.23
N ILE A 153 -9.95 -6.38 4.34
CA ILE A 153 -9.47 -7.18 5.49
C ILE A 153 -9.77 -6.48 6.83
N GLY A 154 -9.66 -5.15 6.89
CA GLY A 154 -10.04 -4.32 8.03
C GLY A 154 -11.46 -4.57 8.54
N ILE A 155 -12.43 -4.72 7.64
CA ILE A 155 -13.86 -4.83 7.99
C ILE A 155 -14.34 -6.28 8.15
N LEU A 156 -13.54 -7.28 7.79
CA LEU A 156 -13.97 -8.68 7.86
C LEU A 156 -14.19 -9.10 9.33
N PRO A 157 -15.35 -9.71 9.67
CA PRO A 157 -15.63 -10.11 11.06
C PRO A 157 -14.69 -11.19 11.61
N ASN A 158 -14.09 -12.00 10.73
CA ASN A 158 -13.12 -13.02 11.10
C ASN A 158 -11.67 -12.50 11.18
N GLU A 159 -11.46 -11.21 10.88
CA GLU A 159 -10.18 -10.52 10.99
C GLU A 159 -10.31 -9.42 12.07
N PHE A 160 -10.41 -8.14 11.68
CA PHE A 160 -10.38 -7.02 12.64
C PHE A 160 -11.75 -6.40 12.93
N GLY A 161 -12.76 -6.67 12.08
CA GLY A 161 -14.15 -6.26 12.32
C GLY A 161 -14.33 -4.75 12.48
N HIS A 162 -13.56 -3.93 11.76
CA HIS A 162 -13.71 -2.48 11.75
C HIS A 162 -15.10 -2.08 11.27
N ASP A 163 -15.60 -0.96 11.80
CA ASP A 163 -16.91 -0.43 11.43
C ASP A 163 -16.89 0.10 9.98
N PRO A 164 -17.62 -0.53 9.04
CA PRO A 164 -17.63 -0.09 7.65
C PRO A 164 -18.23 1.31 7.46
N ALA A 165 -19.09 1.77 8.36
CA ALA A 165 -19.62 3.14 8.30
C ALA A 165 -18.54 4.18 8.60
N GLN A 166 -17.64 3.89 9.56
CA GLN A 166 -16.50 4.75 9.86
C GLN A 166 -15.51 4.78 8.69
N LEU A 167 -15.24 3.63 8.07
CA LEU A 167 -14.37 3.56 6.91
C LEU A 167 -14.89 4.40 5.73
N ALA A 168 -16.19 4.29 5.42
CA ALA A 168 -16.84 5.11 4.40
C ALA A 168 -16.78 6.61 4.74
N GLN A 169 -16.91 6.97 6.02
CA GLN A 169 -16.76 8.36 6.46
C GLN A 169 -15.33 8.88 6.27
N VAL A 170 -14.31 8.07 6.56
CA VAL A 170 -12.90 8.44 6.33
C VAL A 170 -12.63 8.65 4.84
N ILE A 171 -13.11 7.75 3.98
CA ILE A 171 -13.02 7.90 2.51
C ILE A 171 -13.62 9.23 2.06
N LYS A 172 -14.83 9.57 2.54
CA LYS A 172 -15.48 10.85 2.22
C LYS A 172 -14.71 12.07 2.74
N THR A 173 -14.11 11.96 3.92
CA THR A 173 -13.31 13.03 4.52
C THR A 173 -12.01 13.27 3.74
N ILE A 174 -11.40 12.23 3.17
CA ILE A 174 -10.19 12.34 2.36
C ILE A 174 -10.49 12.80 0.93
N GLY A 175 -11.60 12.32 0.35
CA GLY A 175 -11.97 12.52 -1.06
C GLY A 175 -11.71 11.24 -1.87
N PRO A 176 -12.74 10.61 -2.47
CA PRO A 176 -12.61 9.40 -3.29
C PRO A 176 -11.60 9.52 -4.45
N GLU A 177 -11.38 10.71 -4.97
CA GLU A 177 -10.37 11.03 -5.99
C GLU A 177 -8.92 10.80 -5.53
N HIS A 178 -8.70 10.73 -4.22
CA HIS A 178 -7.42 10.43 -3.60
C HIS A 178 -7.37 9.02 -3.00
N CYS A 179 -8.38 8.18 -3.24
CA CYS A 179 -8.49 6.86 -2.60
C CYS A 179 -8.37 5.73 -3.63
N ILE A 180 -7.84 4.59 -3.21
CA ILE A 180 -7.94 3.32 -3.95
C ILE A 180 -8.53 2.24 -3.05
N VAL A 181 -9.22 1.29 -3.68
CA VAL A 181 -9.80 0.14 -2.99
C VAL A 181 -9.09 -1.13 -3.44
N SER A 182 -8.60 -1.90 -2.48
CA SER A 182 -8.03 -3.23 -2.68
C SER A 182 -8.62 -4.20 -1.64
N THR A 183 -8.05 -5.40 -1.51
CA THR A 183 -8.62 -6.43 -0.63
C THR A 183 -7.68 -6.85 0.49
N ASP A 184 -6.38 -6.86 0.24
CA ASP A 184 -5.37 -7.52 1.08
C ASP A 184 -5.73 -8.98 1.44
N LEU A 185 -6.46 -9.64 0.55
CA LEU A 185 -6.84 -11.05 0.69
C LEU A 185 -5.93 -11.97 -0.12
N GLY A 186 -6.03 -13.27 0.16
CA GLY A 186 -5.22 -14.32 -0.43
C GLY A 186 -4.73 -15.34 0.60
N GLN A 187 -4.96 -15.05 1.88
CA GLN A 187 -4.70 -15.96 2.99
C GLN A 187 -5.77 -17.06 3.03
N PRO A 188 -5.42 -18.32 3.36
CA PRO A 188 -6.33 -19.47 3.27
C PRO A 188 -7.62 -19.36 4.09
N GLN A 189 -7.61 -18.62 5.19
CA GLN A 189 -8.77 -18.44 6.07
C GLN A 189 -9.79 -17.43 5.55
N ASN A 190 -9.41 -16.59 4.58
CA ASN A 190 -10.23 -15.50 4.08
C ASN A 190 -10.97 -15.87 2.78
N PRO A 191 -12.04 -15.13 2.44
CA PRO A 191 -12.69 -15.26 1.15
C PRO A 191 -11.71 -15.05 -0.01
N LEU A 192 -12.06 -15.57 -1.19
CA LEU A 192 -11.31 -15.28 -2.41
C LEU A 192 -11.26 -13.76 -2.65
N PRO A 193 -10.14 -13.20 -3.14
CA PRO A 193 -10.02 -11.76 -3.38
C PRO A 193 -11.15 -11.17 -4.26
N VAL A 194 -11.63 -11.93 -5.25
CA VAL A 194 -12.74 -11.49 -6.12
C VAL A 194 -14.05 -11.34 -5.36
N GLU A 195 -14.34 -12.24 -4.41
CA GLU A 195 -15.52 -12.14 -3.55
C GLU A 195 -15.35 -11.03 -2.51
N GLY A 196 -14.14 -10.86 -1.98
CA GLY A 196 -13.79 -9.74 -1.10
C GLY A 196 -14.02 -8.40 -1.79
N MET A 197 -13.53 -8.20 -3.02
CA MET A 197 -13.75 -6.97 -3.78
C MET A 197 -15.25 -6.71 -4.00
N ARG A 198 -16.01 -7.74 -4.40
CA ARG A 198 -17.46 -7.62 -4.60
C ARG A 198 -18.19 -7.24 -3.31
N LEU A 199 -17.83 -7.86 -2.19
CA LEU A 199 -18.41 -7.55 -0.88
C LEU A 199 -18.04 -6.12 -0.47
N PHE A 200 -16.79 -5.70 -0.68
CA PHE A 200 -16.34 -4.38 -0.26
C PHE A 200 -17.08 -3.28 -1.00
N ILE A 201 -17.21 -3.42 -2.32
CA ILE A 201 -18.01 -2.50 -3.15
C ILE A 201 -19.44 -2.40 -2.63
N ALA A 202 -20.11 -3.54 -2.38
CA ALA A 202 -21.48 -3.55 -1.88
C ALA A 202 -21.60 -2.87 -0.51
N THR A 203 -20.63 -3.10 0.38
CA THR A 203 -20.57 -2.47 1.71
C THR A 203 -20.40 -0.97 1.61
N LEU A 204 -19.45 -0.47 0.79
CA LEU A 204 -19.23 0.96 0.60
C LEU A 204 -20.45 1.66 0.00
N LEU A 205 -21.09 1.04 -1.00
CA LEU A 205 -22.37 1.52 -1.57
C LEU A 205 -23.46 1.62 -0.50
N HIS A 206 -23.58 0.61 0.36
CA HIS A 206 -24.55 0.61 1.45
C HIS A 206 -24.31 1.75 2.44
N HIS A 207 -23.05 2.12 2.69
CA HIS A 207 -22.65 3.25 3.53
C HIS A 207 -22.56 4.58 2.77
N GLY A 208 -23.15 4.64 1.57
CA GLY A 208 -23.41 5.88 0.86
C GLY A 208 -22.23 6.44 0.08
N ILE A 209 -21.22 5.63 -0.25
CA ILE A 209 -20.31 5.93 -1.36
C ILE A 209 -21.09 5.74 -2.66
N THR A 210 -21.01 6.66 -3.61
CA THR A 210 -21.80 6.57 -4.85
C THR A 210 -21.19 5.59 -5.86
N PRO A 211 -21.96 5.09 -6.84
CA PRO A 211 -21.42 4.28 -7.93
C PRO A 211 -20.25 4.95 -8.67
N GLU A 212 -20.30 6.26 -8.87
CA GLU A 212 -19.24 7.04 -9.53
C GLU A 212 -17.97 7.10 -8.67
N GLU A 213 -18.12 7.29 -7.35
CA GLU A 213 -16.99 7.26 -6.41
C GLU A 213 -16.37 5.85 -6.31
N ILE A 214 -17.20 4.80 -6.37
CA ILE A 214 -16.71 3.41 -6.46
C ILE A 214 -15.91 3.20 -7.75
N GLU A 215 -16.42 3.64 -8.90
CA GLU A 215 -15.70 3.52 -10.17
C GLU A 215 -14.35 4.26 -10.11
N LEU A 216 -14.33 5.42 -9.44
CA LEU A 216 -13.12 6.19 -9.25
C LEU A 216 -12.06 5.38 -8.47
N MET A 217 -12.40 4.87 -7.29
CA MET A 217 -11.45 4.21 -6.39
C MET A 217 -11.08 2.79 -6.81
N VAL A 218 -11.99 2.04 -7.43
CA VAL A 218 -11.77 0.63 -7.81
C VAL A 218 -11.13 0.51 -9.20
N LYS A 219 -11.39 1.47 -10.09
CA LYS A 219 -11.00 1.36 -11.50
C LYS A 219 -10.14 2.54 -11.97
N VAL A 220 -10.63 3.77 -11.89
CA VAL A 220 -9.98 4.92 -12.56
C VAL A 220 -8.64 5.26 -11.90
N ASN A 221 -8.63 5.43 -10.58
CA ASN A 221 -7.43 5.76 -9.80
C ASN A 221 -6.34 4.68 -9.93
N PRO A 222 -6.60 3.39 -9.67
CA PRO A 222 -5.59 2.35 -9.83
C PRO A 222 -5.18 2.15 -11.30
N ALA A 223 -6.06 2.36 -12.28
CA ALA A 223 -5.67 2.34 -13.70
C ALA A 223 -4.66 3.44 -14.04
N GLY A 224 -4.83 4.65 -13.49
CA GLY A 224 -3.87 5.75 -13.64
C GLY A 224 -2.50 5.43 -13.02
N LEU A 225 -2.48 4.77 -11.85
CA LEU A 225 -1.24 4.29 -11.22
C LEU A 225 -0.50 3.27 -12.11
N LEU A 226 -1.23 2.43 -12.84
CA LEU A 226 -0.69 1.34 -13.65
C LEU A 226 -0.54 1.65 -15.16
N ASP A 227 -0.72 2.91 -15.57
CA ASP A 227 -0.65 3.35 -16.98
C ASP A 227 -1.63 2.60 -17.89
N LEU A 228 -2.87 2.40 -17.42
CA LEU A 228 -3.96 1.73 -18.15
C LEU A 228 -5.02 2.67 -18.73
N SER A 229 -4.92 3.96 -18.44
CA SER A 229 -5.81 5.02 -18.91
C SER A 229 -5.46 5.55 -20.29
#